data_AF-A0A9X3KJQ9-F1
#
_entry.id   AF-A0A9X3KJQ9-F1
#
_cell.length_a   1.000
_cell.length_b   1.000
_cell.length_c   1.000
_cell.angle_alpha   90.00
_cell.angle_beta   90.00
_cell.angle_gamma   90.00
#
_symmetry.space_group_name_H-M   'P 1'
#
loop_
_entity.id
_entity.type
_entity.pdbx_description
1 polymer ?
#
loop_
_entity_poly.entity_id
_entity_poly.type
_entity_poly.pdbx_seq_one_letter_code
_entity_poly.pdbx_strand_id
1 'polypeptide(L)'
;MGTIGDLERSAGIGPSSAERTAFWQQFHHLNGKACLDAGVAELKRMIAAREEQADVASSKQRAVPKRERLPPLSGEQEAALQAYAARHGRRWKSILNNVWMGGAPYDDGGTLRGLRNTHGPSWLQYYRLPKPKPSAETIIAPIERAASSGSDDV
;
A
#
# COMPACT_ATOMS: atom_id res chain seq x y z
N MET A 1 -14.22 18.94 -29.18
CA MET A 1 -13.93 18.28 -30.47
C MET A 1 -12.43 18.38 -30.70
N GLY A 2 -11.68 17.32 -30.40
CA GLY A 2 -10.24 17.27 -30.69
C GLY A 2 -10.00 17.21 -32.21
N THR A 3 -8.85 17.68 -32.66
CA THR A 3 -8.42 17.56 -34.06
C THR A 3 -8.15 16.09 -34.42
N ILE A 4 -8.07 15.75 -35.71
CA ILE A 4 -7.71 14.39 -36.16
C ILE A 4 -6.38 13.95 -35.53
N GLY A 5 -5.41 14.87 -35.40
CA GLY A 5 -4.13 14.59 -34.74
C GLY A 5 -4.23 14.30 -33.25
N ASP A 6 -5.23 14.85 -32.55
CA ASP A 6 -5.48 14.53 -31.13
C ASP A 6 -6.04 13.10 -30.99
N LEU A 7 -6.90 12.68 -31.92
CA LEU A 7 -7.45 11.33 -31.96
C LEU A 7 -6.38 10.27 -32.29
N GLU A 8 -5.50 10.55 -33.24
CA GLU A 8 -4.35 9.69 -33.58
C GLU A 8 -3.45 9.46 -32.35
N ARG A 9 -3.15 10.54 -31.61
CA ARG A 9 -2.31 10.47 -30.40
C ARG A 9 -2.96 9.65 -29.29
N SER A 10 -4.25 9.87 -29.03
CA SER A 10 -4.99 9.10 -28.02
C SER A 10 -5.12 7.62 -28.39
N ALA A 11 -5.32 7.32 -29.69
CA ALA A 11 -5.36 5.96 -30.23
C ALA A 11 -4.00 5.25 -30.16
N GLY A 12 -2.91 5.97 -29.88
CA GLY A 12 -1.56 5.40 -29.78
C GLY A 12 -0.84 5.25 -31.12
N ILE A 13 -1.32 5.93 -32.17
CA ILE A 13 -0.56 6.07 -33.41
C ILE A 13 0.62 6.98 -33.11
N GLY A 14 1.83 6.49 -33.38
CA GLY A 14 3.06 7.20 -33.03
C GLY A 14 3.21 8.54 -33.75
N PRO A 15 4.18 9.36 -33.34
CA PRO A 15 4.36 10.71 -33.87
C PRO A 15 4.86 10.73 -35.32
N SER A 16 5.22 9.57 -35.89
CA SER A 16 5.81 9.48 -37.23
C SER A 16 4.75 9.66 -38.32
N SER A 17 5.09 10.49 -39.32
CA SER A 17 4.28 10.65 -40.53
C SER A 17 4.08 9.32 -41.28
N ALA A 18 5.06 8.42 -41.23
CA ALA A 18 4.97 7.11 -41.87
C ALA A 18 3.90 6.21 -41.23
N GLU A 19 3.78 6.24 -39.91
CA GLU A 19 2.78 5.45 -39.17
C GLU A 19 1.36 5.94 -39.42
N ARG A 20 1.18 7.28 -39.48
CA ARG A 20 -0.10 7.89 -39.86
C ARG A 20 -0.47 7.55 -41.30
N THR A 21 0.48 7.64 -42.22
CA THR A 21 0.26 7.32 -43.63
C THR A 21 -0.15 5.86 -43.80
N ALA A 22 0.55 4.94 -43.14
CA ALA A 22 0.20 3.51 -43.16
C ALA A 22 -1.20 3.25 -42.60
N PHE A 23 -1.59 3.95 -41.53
CA PHE A 23 -2.93 3.84 -40.97
C PHE A 23 -4.00 4.30 -41.97
N TRP A 24 -3.84 5.49 -42.55
CA TRP A 24 -4.81 6.06 -43.51
C TRP A 24 -4.82 5.34 -44.86
N GLN A 25 -3.72 4.68 -45.25
CA GLN A 25 -3.64 3.87 -46.45
C GLN A 25 -4.65 2.70 -46.44
N GLN A 26 -5.04 2.20 -45.27
CA GLN A 26 -6.08 1.17 -45.16
C GLN A 26 -7.45 1.67 -45.64
N PHE A 27 -7.72 2.97 -45.52
CA PHE A 27 -8.98 3.61 -45.89
C PHE A 27 -8.94 4.27 -47.28
N HIS A 28 -7.84 4.14 -48.03
CA HIS A 28 -7.67 4.79 -49.34
C HIS A 28 -8.70 4.33 -50.40
N HIS A 29 -9.33 3.17 -50.19
CA HIS A 29 -10.38 2.63 -51.06
C HIS A 29 -11.72 3.38 -50.90
N LEU A 30 -11.85 4.22 -49.87
CA LEU A 30 -13.02 5.06 -49.61
C LEU A 30 -12.76 6.47 -50.13
N ASN A 31 -13.79 7.10 -50.70
CA ASN A 31 -13.65 8.43 -51.29
C ASN A 31 -14.06 9.54 -50.32
N GLY A 32 -13.27 10.62 -50.30
CA GLY A 32 -13.61 11.88 -49.63
C GLY A 32 -14.03 11.71 -48.17
N LYS A 33 -15.25 12.15 -47.84
CA LYS A 33 -15.78 12.14 -46.46
C LYS A 33 -15.90 10.73 -45.87
N ALA A 34 -16.15 9.70 -46.68
CA ALA A 34 -16.29 8.33 -46.19
C ALA A 34 -14.97 7.75 -45.66
N CYS A 35 -13.83 8.12 -46.26
CA CYS A 35 -12.50 7.74 -45.76
C CYS A 35 -12.23 8.34 -44.38
N LEU A 36 -12.52 9.64 -44.23
CA LEU A 36 -12.33 10.34 -42.97
C LEU A 36 -13.27 9.82 -41.87
N ASP A 37 -14.55 9.61 -42.18
CA ASP A 37 -15.53 9.09 -41.23
C ASP A 37 -15.16 7.68 -40.76
N ALA A 38 -14.71 6.80 -41.67
CA ALA A 38 -14.25 5.45 -41.34
C ALA A 38 -12.98 5.45 -40.47
N GLY A 39 -11.98 6.26 -40.83
CA GLY A 39 -10.76 6.37 -40.02
C GLY A 39 -11.01 6.97 -38.64
N VAL A 40 -11.87 7.99 -38.53
CA VAL A 40 -12.26 8.57 -37.23
C VAL A 40 -13.03 7.56 -36.37
N ALA A 41 -13.91 6.75 -36.96
CA ALA A 41 -14.60 5.68 -36.24
C ALA A 41 -13.61 4.65 -35.69
N GLU A 42 -12.59 4.28 -36.47
CA GLU A 42 -11.55 3.35 -36.04
C GLU A 42 -10.68 3.91 -34.91
N LEU A 43 -10.24 5.18 -35.04
CA LEU A 43 -9.50 5.86 -33.97
C LEU A 43 -10.30 5.87 -32.66
N LYS A 44 -11.61 6.13 -32.72
CA LYS A 44 -12.49 6.08 -31.53
C LYS A 44 -12.59 4.67 -30.95
N ARG A 45 -12.65 3.63 -31.78
CA ARG A 45 -12.62 2.23 -31.31
C ARG A 45 -11.30 1.89 -30.61
N MET A 46 -10.17 2.31 -31.17
CA MET A 46 -8.85 2.09 -30.56
C MET A 46 -8.69 2.84 -29.24
N ILE A 47 -9.17 4.09 -29.17
CA ILE A 47 -9.20 4.88 -27.92
C ILE A 47 -10.04 4.16 -26.87
N ALA A 48 -11.28 3.78 -27.20
CA ALA A 48 -12.17 3.10 -26.27
C ALA A 48 -11.59 1.76 -25.78
N ALA A 49 -11.01 0.95 -26.67
CA ALA A 49 -10.37 -0.31 -26.29
C ALA A 49 -9.15 -0.10 -25.38
N ARG A 50 -8.40 0.99 -25.58
CA ARG A 50 -7.24 1.35 -24.76
C ARG A 50 -7.64 1.95 -23.41
N GLU A 51 -8.71 2.75 -23.39
CA GLU A 51 -9.35 3.22 -22.17
C GLU A 51 -9.93 2.06 -21.37
N GLU A 52 -10.55 1.07 -22.01
CA GLU A 52 -11.03 -0.15 -21.37
C GLU A 52 -9.85 -1.01 -20.86
N GLN A 53 -8.75 -1.14 -21.60
CA GLN A 53 -7.54 -1.79 -21.10
C GLN A 53 -6.91 -1.02 -19.93
N ALA A 54 -6.93 0.31 -19.96
CA ALA A 54 -6.45 1.16 -18.88
C ALA A 54 -7.38 1.07 -17.67
N ASP A 55 -8.69 0.96 -17.86
CA ASP A 55 -9.67 0.76 -16.79
C ASP A 55 -9.60 -0.67 -16.25
N VAL A 56 -9.34 -1.69 -17.06
CA VAL A 56 -9.10 -3.08 -16.63
C VAL A 56 -7.75 -3.21 -15.91
N ALA A 57 -6.71 -2.51 -16.34
CA ALA A 57 -5.42 -2.46 -15.63
C ALA A 57 -5.54 -1.66 -14.33
N SER A 58 -6.24 -0.52 -14.36
CA SER A 58 -6.51 0.30 -13.19
C SER A 58 -7.49 -0.38 -12.24
N SER A 59 -8.44 -1.19 -12.72
CA SER A 59 -9.36 -2.00 -11.91
C SER A 59 -8.74 -3.32 -11.46
N LYS A 60 -7.73 -3.86 -12.13
CA LYS A 60 -6.81 -4.86 -11.53
C LYS A 60 -5.98 -4.24 -10.40
N GLN A 61 -5.64 -2.95 -10.49
CA GLN A 61 -5.00 -2.20 -9.41
C GLN A 61 -5.98 -1.68 -8.34
N ARG A 62 -7.26 -1.45 -8.68
CA ARG A 62 -8.35 -0.97 -7.80
C ARG A 62 -9.28 -2.09 -7.32
N ALA A 63 -9.08 -3.32 -7.79
CA ALA A 63 -9.61 -4.52 -7.15
C ALA A 63 -8.83 -4.67 -5.86
N VAL A 64 -9.22 -3.86 -4.88
CA VAL A 64 -8.87 -4.02 -3.48
C VAL A 64 -9.14 -5.49 -3.16
N PRO A 65 -8.12 -6.30 -2.81
CA PRO A 65 -8.37 -7.62 -2.30
C PRO A 65 -9.29 -7.44 -1.10
N LYS A 66 -10.43 -8.11 -1.20
CA LYS A 66 -11.61 -8.07 -0.34
C LYS A 66 -11.22 -8.27 1.13
N ARG A 67 -10.72 -7.24 1.83
CA ARG A 67 -10.29 -7.34 3.24
C ARG A 67 -9.57 -8.68 3.48
N GLU A 68 -8.57 -9.01 2.67
CA GLU A 68 -7.72 -10.14 3.02
C GLU A 68 -7.08 -9.78 4.35
N ARG A 69 -7.49 -10.54 5.37
CA ARG A 69 -7.03 -10.50 6.74
C ARG A 69 -5.59 -10.02 6.76
N LEU A 70 -5.38 -8.77 7.16
CA LEU A 70 -4.06 -8.31 7.57
C LEU A 70 -3.49 -9.42 8.46
N PRO A 71 -2.26 -9.90 8.22
CA PRO A 71 -1.67 -10.93 9.04
C PRO A 71 -1.90 -10.55 10.51
N PRO A 72 -2.51 -11.42 11.32
CA PRO A 72 -2.72 -11.12 12.72
C PRO A 72 -1.36 -10.68 13.28
N LEU A 73 -1.33 -9.53 13.94
CA LEU A 73 -0.09 -9.00 14.48
C LEU A 73 0.61 -10.11 15.26
N SER A 74 1.87 -10.37 14.91
CA SER A 74 2.69 -11.23 15.75
C SER A 74 2.76 -10.60 17.14
N GLY A 75 2.70 -11.41 18.20
CA GLY A 75 2.78 -10.90 19.58
C GLY A 75 4.01 -10.02 19.81
N GLU A 76 5.09 -10.24 19.07
CA GLU A 76 6.28 -9.39 19.05
C GLU A 76 6.01 -7.96 18.52
N GLN A 77 5.20 -7.83 17.46
CA GLN A 77 4.81 -6.54 16.91
C GLN A 77 3.89 -5.77 17.86
N GLU A 78 2.98 -6.47 18.54
CA GLU A 78 2.12 -5.87 19.57
C GLU A 78 2.93 -5.40 20.78
N ALA A 79 3.85 -6.24 21.28
CA ALA A 79 4.74 -5.90 22.38
C ALA A 79 5.63 -4.69 22.02
N ALA A 80 6.15 -4.64 20.80
CA ALA A 80 6.93 -3.50 20.31
C ALA A 80 6.08 -2.22 20.25
N LEU A 81 4.84 -2.28 19.75
CA LEU A 81 3.92 -1.14 19.75
C LEU A 81 3.57 -0.69 21.17
N GLN A 82 3.37 -1.63 22.09
CA GLN A 82 3.05 -1.32 23.48
C GLN A 82 4.22 -0.67 24.20
N ALA A 83 5.44 -1.20 24.02
CA ALA A 83 6.67 -0.60 24.54
C ALA A 83 6.89 0.80 23.96
N TYR A 84 6.66 0.98 22.65
CA TYR A 84 6.76 2.27 21.99
C TYR A 84 5.72 3.27 22.53
N ALA A 85 4.49 2.81 22.76
CA ALA A 85 3.42 3.62 23.33
C ALA A 85 3.69 4.02 24.77
N ALA A 86 4.25 3.12 25.58
CA ALA A 86 4.65 3.39 26.96
C ALA A 86 5.77 4.45 27.02
N ARG A 87 6.75 4.36 26.11
CA ARG A 87 7.87 5.31 26.03
C ARG A 87 7.46 6.72 25.60
N HIS A 88 6.54 6.83 24.64
CA HIS A 88 6.16 8.11 24.02
C HIS A 88 4.87 8.73 24.57
N GLY A 89 4.15 8.00 25.43
CA GLY A 89 2.90 8.46 26.03
C GLY A 89 1.82 8.77 24.99
N ARG A 90 0.96 9.75 25.27
CA ARG A 90 -0.27 10.02 24.48
C ARG A 90 -0.03 10.32 23.00
N ARG A 91 1.16 10.79 22.63
CA ARG A 91 1.52 11.19 21.25
C ARG A 91 2.22 10.08 20.47
N TRP A 92 2.35 8.88 21.02
CA TRP A 92 3.08 7.76 20.40
C TRP A 92 2.66 7.50 18.94
N LYS A 93 1.37 7.59 18.61
CA LYS A 93 0.89 7.43 17.23
C LYS A 93 1.38 8.51 16.29
N SER A 94 1.34 9.77 16.74
CA SER A 94 1.78 10.93 15.95
C SER A 94 3.29 10.92 15.74
N ILE A 95 4.03 10.51 16.77
CA ILE A 95 5.49 10.37 16.70
C ILE A 95 5.82 9.22 15.75
N LEU A 96 5.26 8.02 15.96
CA LEU A 96 5.49 6.87 15.09
C LEU A 96 5.12 7.15 13.62
N ASN A 97 4.02 7.86 13.38
CA ASN A 97 3.65 8.29 12.02
C ASN A 97 4.68 9.24 11.42
N ASN A 98 5.20 10.20 12.21
CA ASN A 98 6.29 11.08 11.77
C ASN A 98 7.55 10.28 11.42
N VAL A 99 7.92 9.32 12.27
CA VAL A 99 9.08 8.43 12.05
C VAL A 99 8.90 7.60 10.77
N TRP A 100 7.72 7.05 10.54
CA TRP A 100 7.41 6.32 9.31
C TRP A 100 7.47 7.19 8.05
N MET A 101 7.23 8.50 8.18
CA MET A 101 7.38 9.47 7.09
C MET A 101 8.83 9.98 6.93
N GLY A 102 9.78 9.46 7.70
CA GLY A 102 11.19 9.84 7.65
C GLY A 102 11.57 10.99 8.59
N GLY A 103 10.68 11.38 9.51
CA GLY A 103 10.95 12.39 10.54
C GLY A 103 11.71 11.81 11.74
N ALA A 104 12.42 12.67 12.47
CA ALA A 104 12.98 12.31 13.77
C ALA A 104 11.87 12.12 14.83
N PRO A 105 12.08 11.30 15.89
CA PRO A 105 13.28 10.53 16.21
C PRO A 105 13.36 9.18 15.46
N TYR A 106 14.53 8.78 14.96
CA TYR A 106 14.72 7.49 14.26
C TYR A 106 14.77 6.29 15.23
N ASP A 107 13.75 6.17 16.06
CA ASP A 107 13.63 5.15 17.09
C ASP A 107 12.61 4.05 16.74
N ASP A 108 12.25 3.96 15.46
CA ASP A 108 11.54 2.82 14.90
C ASP A 108 12.46 1.60 14.87
N GLY A 109 12.33 0.72 15.87
CA GLY A 109 12.96 -0.60 15.84
C GLY A 109 12.57 -1.38 14.57
N GLY A 110 13.42 -2.33 14.15
CA GLY A 110 13.21 -3.10 12.91
C GLY A 110 11.82 -3.76 12.80
N THR A 111 11.25 -4.19 13.94
CA THR A 111 9.89 -4.74 14.04
C THR A 111 8.81 -3.72 13.64
N LEU A 112 8.94 -2.46 14.05
CA LEU A 112 8.00 -1.37 13.68
C LEU A 112 8.15 -0.98 12.20
N ARG A 113 9.37 -1.09 11.66
CA ARG A 113 9.63 -0.85 10.24
C ARG A 113 9.04 -1.96 9.36
N GLY A 114 9.11 -3.22 9.80
CA GLY A 114 8.40 -4.35 9.17
C GLY A 114 6.87 -4.17 9.22
N LEU A 115 6.36 -3.64 10.34
CA LEU A 115 4.94 -3.30 10.47
C LEU A 115 4.53 -2.18 9.51
N ARG A 116 5.34 -1.13 9.35
CA ARG A 116 5.13 -0.09 8.34
C ARG A 116 5.03 -0.68 6.93
N ASN A 117 5.95 -1.55 6.55
CA ASN A 117 6.00 -2.14 5.21
C ASN A 117 4.78 -3.02 4.90
N THR A 118 4.15 -3.59 5.92
CA THR A 118 3.01 -4.52 5.78
C THR A 118 1.66 -3.83 5.91
N HIS A 119 1.53 -2.82 6.79
CA HIS A 119 0.25 -2.19 7.14
C HIS A 119 0.13 -0.74 6.67
N GLY A 120 1.25 -0.04 6.50
CA GLY A 120 1.28 1.36 6.12
C GLY A 120 0.86 2.35 7.24
N PRO A 121 1.11 3.66 7.05
CA PRO A 121 0.86 4.69 8.07
C PRO A 121 -0.62 4.93 8.40
N SER A 122 -1.52 4.77 7.43
CA SER A 122 -2.96 4.95 7.65
C SER A 122 -3.54 3.93 8.64
N TRP A 123 -2.91 2.76 8.78
CA TRP A 123 -3.35 1.70 9.69
C TRP A 123 -3.27 2.11 11.17
N LEU A 124 -2.32 2.96 11.56
CA LEU A 124 -2.18 3.45 12.94
C LEU A 124 -3.43 4.20 13.45
N GLN A 125 -4.19 4.81 12.52
CA GLN A 125 -5.43 5.53 12.87
C GLN A 125 -6.52 4.57 13.33
N TYR A 126 -6.60 3.39 12.72
CA TYR A 126 -7.60 2.36 13.03
C TYR A 126 -7.15 1.42 14.15
N TYR A 127 -5.84 1.23 14.32
CA TYR A 127 -5.32 0.36 15.37
C TYR A 127 -5.61 0.92 16.77
N ARG A 128 -6.19 0.09 17.63
CA ARG A 128 -6.32 0.36 19.06
C ARG A 128 -5.44 -0.64 19.78
N LEU A 129 -4.53 -0.12 20.61
CA LEU A 129 -3.79 -0.98 21.53
C LEU A 129 -4.80 -1.79 22.33
N PRO A 130 -4.75 -3.14 22.26
CA PRO A 130 -5.51 -3.93 23.19
C PRO A 130 -5.09 -3.48 24.60
N LYS A 131 -6.09 -3.17 25.45
CA LYS A 131 -5.80 -2.89 26.86
C LYS A 131 -5.00 -4.10 27.37
N PRO A 132 -3.88 -3.90 28.07
CA PRO A 132 -3.14 -5.01 28.63
C PRO A 132 -4.13 -5.85 29.42
N LYS A 133 -4.44 -7.06 28.93
CA LYS A 133 -5.03 -8.06 29.79
C LYS A 133 -3.94 -8.31 30.84
N PRO A 134 -4.24 -8.20 32.15
CA PRO A 134 -3.34 -8.68 33.16
C PRO A 134 -3.31 -10.21 33.06
N SER A 135 -2.64 -10.74 32.04
CA SER A 135 -2.48 -12.17 31.80
C SER A 135 -1.10 -12.57 32.28
N ALA A 136 -1.06 -12.81 33.60
CA ALA A 136 -0.59 -14.06 34.17
C ALA A 136 0.82 -14.54 33.78
N GLU A 137 1.85 -13.74 34.05
CA GLU A 137 3.23 -14.26 34.14
C GLU A 137 4.02 -13.57 35.26
N THR A 138 3.48 -13.58 36.48
CA THR A 138 4.24 -13.29 37.73
C THR A 138 3.64 -14.07 38.90
N ILE A 139 3.40 -15.36 38.71
CA ILE A 139 3.25 -16.36 39.77
C ILE A 139 3.84 -17.61 39.10
N ILE A 140 5.12 -17.95 39.24
CA ILE A 140 5.72 -18.64 40.39
C ILE A 140 7.25 -18.50 40.24
N ALA A 141 7.89 -17.81 41.17
CA ALA A 141 9.30 -18.02 41.47
C ALA A 141 9.37 -18.53 42.92
N PRO A 142 9.76 -19.79 43.19
CA PRO A 142 10.13 -20.18 44.54
C PRO A 142 11.54 -19.61 44.77
N ILE A 143 11.57 -18.51 45.52
CA ILE A 143 12.77 -18.02 46.18
C ILE A 143 13.04 -18.99 47.32
N GLU A 144 13.71 -20.12 47.06
CA GLU A 144 14.40 -20.84 48.13
C GLU A 144 15.80 -20.27 48.26
N ARG A 145 15.91 -19.31 49.16
CA ARG A 145 17.17 -18.87 49.76
C ARG A 145 17.00 -18.91 51.28
N ALA A 146 17.04 -20.10 51.85
CA ALA A 146 17.32 -20.26 53.28
C ALA A 146 18.75 -20.76 53.41
N ALA A 147 19.61 -19.86 53.88
CA ALA A 147 21.00 -20.12 54.19
C ALA A 147 21.11 -21.06 55.39
N SER A 148 22.11 -21.93 55.31
CA SER A 148 22.72 -22.61 56.45
C SER A 148 23.50 -21.59 57.30
N SER A 149 23.23 -21.53 58.62
CA SER A 149 24.22 -21.20 59.68
C SER A 149 23.56 -21.29 61.06
N GLY A 150 23.97 -22.26 61.90
CA GLY A 150 24.63 -21.99 63.20
C GLY A 150 23.62 -22.19 64.36
N SER A 151 23.70 -23.23 65.18
CA SER A 151 24.64 -23.47 66.31
C SER A 151 24.40 -22.54 67.50
N ASP A 152 24.41 -23.14 68.71
CA ASP A 152 24.34 -22.60 70.10
C ASP A 152 22.92 -22.35 70.66
N ASP A 153 22.52 -22.73 71.90
CA ASP A 153 23.16 -23.41 73.04
C ASP A 153 22.07 -23.77 74.08
N VAL A 154 22.41 -24.63 75.06
CA VAL A 154 21.75 -25.02 76.35
C VAL A 154 21.06 -26.38 76.46
#